data_AF-A0A376GXY0-F1
#
_entry.id   AF-A0A376GXY0-F1
#
_cell.length_a   1.000
_cell.length_b   1.000
_cell.length_c   1.000
_cell.angle_alpha   90.00
_cell.angle_beta   90.00
_cell.angle_gamma   90.00
#
_symmetry.space_group_name_H-M   'P 1'
#
loop_
_entity.id
_entity.type
_entity.pdbx_description
1 polymer ?
#
loop_
_entity_poly.entity_id
_entity_poly.type
_entity_poly.pdbx_seq_one_letter_code
_entity_poly.pdbx_strand_id
1 'polypeptide(L)'
;MSKTKPIVDCYDRTTKEYLGSFEQTNENIVNYVARLSPFQSVYLVEQLSDTLILSTIGNFLDQVPNQQWLQQILPLLIAKQTGERPINSVSMIHG
;
A
#
# COMPACT_ATOMS: atom_id res chain seq x y z
N MET A 1 -4.90 24.19 -13.51
CA MET A 1 -5.60 23.20 -12.67
C MET A 1 -4.55 22.39 -11.94
N SER A 2 -4.38 22.59 -10.64
CA SER A 2 -3.50 21.72 -9.84
C SER A 2 -4.12 20.32 -9.85
N LYS A 3 -3.46 19.35 -10.49
CA LYS A 3 -3.86 17.95 -10.38
C LYS A 3 -3.61 17.55 -8.93
N THR A 4 -4.67 17.39 -8.15
CA THR A 4 -4.58 16.78 -6.83
C THR A 4 -3.94 15.41 -7.01
N LYS A 5 -2.87 15.15 -6.26
CA LYS A 5 -2.20 13.85 -6.31
C LYS A 5 -3.17 12.79 -5.74
N PRO A 6 -3.36 11.64 -6.39
CA PRO A 6 -4.24 10.60 -5.88
C PRO A 6 -3.77 10.12 -4.51
N ILE A 7 -4.72 9.80 -3.62
CA ILE A 7 -4.48 9.41 -2.23
C ILE A 7 -4.97 7.97 -2.01
N VAL A 8 -4.23 7.22 -1.20
CA VAL A 8 -4.61 5.90 -0.71
C VAL A 8 -4.98 6.02 0.75
N ASP A 9 -6.16 5.52 1.11
CA ASP A 9 -6.57 5.29 2.49
C ASP A 9 -6.18 3.87 2.90
N CYS A 10 -5.68 3.75 4.13
CA CYS A 10 -5.34 2.47 4.73
C CYS A 10 -6.30 2.13 5.86
N TYR A 11 -6.77 0.88 5.86
CA TYR A 11 -7.63 0.35 6.91
C TYR A 11 -7.07 -0.97 7.42
N ASP A 12 -7.19 -1.23 8.73
CA ASP A 12 -6.97 -2.57 9.26
C ASP A 12 -8.02 -3.51 8.66
N ARG A 13 -7.57 -4.64 8.13
CA ARG A 13 -8.42 -5.58 7.41
C ARG A 13 -9.44 -6.25 8.33
N THR A 14 -9.08 -6.47 9.58
CA THR A 14 -9.87 -7.20 10.58
C THR A 14 -10.86 -6.26 11.27
N THR A 15 -10.37 -5.16 11.83
CA THR A 15 -11.17 -4.22 12.63
C THR A 15 -11.88 -3.18 11.78
N LYS A 16 -11.44 -2.96 10.53
CA LYS A 16 -11.85 -1.85 9.64
C LYS A 16 -11.48 -0.48 10.18
N GLU A 17 -10.61 -0.40 11.18
CA GLU A 17 -10.09 0.86 11.71
C GLU A 17 -9.27 1.58 10.64
N TYR A 18 -9.47 2.90 10.52
CA TYR A 18 -8.69 3.74 9.64
C TYR A 18 -7.28 3.98 10.23
N LEU A 19 -6.25 3.70 9.43
CA LEU A 19 -4.84 3.73 9.85
C LEU A 19 -4.09 4.96 9.32
N GLY A 20 -4.75 5.80 8.53
CA GLY A 20 -4.14 6.94 7.84
C GLY A 20 -4.14 6.80 6.33
N SER A 21 -3.67 7.85 5.65
CA SER A 21 -3.60 7.92 4.18
C SER A 21 -2.23 8.36 3.70
N PHE A 22 -1.93 8.17 2.42
CA PHE A 22 -0.69 8.65 1.80
C PHE A 22 -0.83 8.84 0.29
N GLU A 23 0.14 9.53 -0.34
CA GLU A 23 0.14 9.74 -1.79
C GLU A 23 0.27 8.42 -2.57
N GLN A 24 -0.66 8.17 -3.50
CA GLN A 24 -0.70 6.96 -4.34
C GLN A 24 0.42 6.95 -5.39
N THR A 25 1.59 6.49 -4.97
CA THR A 25 2.70 6.14 -5.86
C THR A 25 3.08 4.68 -5.68
N ASN A 26 3.64 4.04 -6.72
CA ASN A 26 4.14 2.67 -6.61
C ASN A 26 5.18 2.55 -5.49
N GLU A 27 6.08 3.53 -5.37
CA GLU A 27 7.12 3.55 -4.33
C GLU A 27 6.51 3.62 -2.92
N ASN A 28 5.50 4.47 -2.69
CA ASN A 28 4.85 4.58 -1.39
C ASN A 28 4.09 3.30 -1.04
N ILE A 29 3.29 2.75 -1.96
CA ILE A 29 2.54 1.51 -1.72
C ILE A 29 3.50 0.36 -1.38
N VAL A 30 4.56 0.21 -2.17
CA VAL A 30 5.52 -0.88 -1.97
C VAL A 30 6.29 -0.69 -0.66
N ASN A 31 6.72 0.53 -0.32
CA ASN A 31 7.37 0.81 0.96
C ASN A 31 6.43 0.56 2.14
N TYR A 32 5.16 0.94 2.02
CA TYR A 32 4.16 0.72 3.06
C TYR A 32 3.97 -0.78 3.32
N VAL A 33 3.70 -1.56 2.27
CA VAL A 33 3.51 -3.02 2.36
C VAL A 33 4.76 -3.73 2.88
N ALA A 34 5.95 -3.34 2.42
CA ALA A 34 7.21 -3.96 2.84
C ALA A 34 7.50 -3.78 4.34
N ARG A 35 6.96 -2.73 4.99
CA ARG A 35 7.13 -2.46 6.42
C ARG A 35 6.11 -3.16 7.32
N LEU A 36 5.04 -3.72 6.77
CA LEU A 36 3.98 -4.32 7.58
C LEU A 36 4.54 -5.46 8.43
N SER A 37 4.15 -5.44 9.70
CA SER A 37 4.39 -6.56 10.61
C SER A 37 3.65 -7.81 10.10
N PRO A 38 4.18 -9.02 10.32
CA PRO A 38 3.47 -10.28 10.00
C PRO A 38 2.08 -10.40 10.61
N PHE A 39 1.80 -9.65 11.68
CA PHE A 39 0.52 -9.65 12.39
C PHE A 39 -0.45 -8.57 11.90
N GLN A 40 -0.03 -7.70 10.98
CA GLN A 40 -0.89 -6.67 10.39
C GLN A 40 -1.49 -7.17 9.09
N SER A 41 -2.75 -6.85 8.84
CA SER A 41 -3.40 -7.09 7.56
C SER A 41 -4.14 -5.82 7.20
N VAL A 42 -3.98 -5.31 5.99
CA VAL A 42 -4.58 -4.03 5.61
C VAL A 42 -5.39 -4.12 4.34
N TYR A 43 -6.33 -3.18 4.18
CA TYR A 43 -6.85 -2.75 2.89
C TYR A 43 -6.20 -1.42 2.52
N LEU A 44 -5.81 -1.31 1.24
CA LEU A 44 -5.45 -0.06 0.60
C LEU A 44 -6.53 0.28 -0.42
N VAL A 45 -7.14 1.45 -0.27
CA VAL A 45 -8.29 1.90 -1.07
C VAL A 45 -7.96 3.26 -1.67
N GLU A 46 -8.27 3.47 -2.94
CA GLU A 46 -8.15 4.80 -3.56
C GLU A 46 -9.26 5.71 -3.01
N GLN A 47 -8.87 6.87 -2.47
CA GLN A 47 -9.74 7.70 -1.65
C GLN A 47 -10.96 8.28 -2.38
N LEU A 48 -10.85 8.64 -3.67
CA LEU A 48 -11.93 9.33 -4.37
C LEU A 48 -12.99 8.39 -4.94
N SER A 49 -12.61 7.17 -5.27
CA SER A 49 -13.45 6.18 -5.93
C SER A 49 -13.85 5.01 -5.03
N ASP A 50 -13.32 4.94 -3.81
CA ASP A 50 -13.44 3.79 -2.91
C ASP A 50 -13.02 2.47 -3.56
N THR A 51 -12.13 2.54 -4.56
CA THR A 51 -11.68 1.36 -5.29
C THR A 51 -10.58 0.64 -4.52
N LEU A 52 -10.75 -0.66 -4.27
CA LEU A 52 -9.71 -1.50 -3.69
C LEU A 52 -8.47 -1.52 -4.60
N ILE A 53 -7.33 -1.09 -4.06
CA ILE A 53 -6.03 -1.19 -4.72
C ILE A 53 -5.40 -2.55 -4.44
N LEU A 54 -5.30 -2.90 -3.16
CA LEU A 54 -4.84 -4.21 -2.70
C LEU A 54 -5.27 -4.50 -1.26
N SER A 55 -5.16 -5.77 -0.87
CA SER A 55 -5.15 -6.19 0.53
C SER A 55 -3.91 -7.03 0.84
N THR A 56 -3.56 -7.10 2.11
CA THR A 56 -2.43 -7.91 2.60
C THR A 56 -2.82 -8.90 3.69
N ILE A 57 -1.93 -9.86 3.91
CA ILE A 57 -1.77 -10.62 5.17
C ILE A 57 -0.30 -10.53 5.54
N GLY A 58 0.01 -9.85 6.64
CA GLY A 58 1.37 -9.42 6.93
C GLY A 58 1.89 -8.48 5.84
N ASN A 59 3.14 -8.72 5.45
CA ASN A 59 3.79 -8.06 4.32
C ASN A 59 3.54 -8.76 2.97
N PHE A 60 2.67 -9.79 2.92
CA PHE A 60 2.33 -10.47 1.68
C PHE A 60 1.07 -9.88 1.04
N LEU A 61 1.09 -9.74 -0.28
CA LEU A 61 -0.09 -9.36 -1.06
C LEU A 61 -1.08 -10.52 -1.08
N ASP A 62 -2.34 -10.24 -0.73
CA ASP A 62 -3.43 -11.24 -0.74
C ASP A 62 -4.35 -11.04 -1.95
N GLN A 63 -4.94 -9.86 -2.09
CA GLN A 63 -5.80 -9.52 -3.23
C GLN A 63 -5.26 -8.28 -3.95
N VAL A 64 -5.12 -8.36 -5.28
CA VAL A 64 -4.73 -7.23 -6.13
C VAL A 64 -5.58 -7.24 -7.40
N PRO A 65 -6.63 -6.39 -7.51
CA PRO A 65 -7.52 -6.40 -8.68
C PRO A 65 -6.79 -6.12 -10.00
N ASN A 66 -5.81 -5.21 -10.00
CA ASN A 66 -5.03 -4.88 -11.19
C ASN A 66 -3.80 -5.80 -11.33
N GLN A 67 -3.99 -6.93 -12.00
CA GLN A 67 -2.94 -7.94 -12.21
C GLN A 67 -1.78 -7.44 -13.09
N GLN A 68 -2.03 -6.55 -14.06
CA GLN A 68 -0.96 -5.98 -14.88
C GLN A 68 -0.04 -5.08 -14.06
N TRP A 69 -0.62 -4.25 -13.19
CA TRP A 69 0.13 -3.41 -12.26
C TRP A 69 0.88 -4.24 -11.21
N LEU A 70 0.29 -5.35 -10.73
CA LEU A 70 0.97 -6.28 -9.82
C LEU A 70 2.33 -6.74 -10.39
N GLN A 71 2.37 -7.12 -11.67
CA GLN A 71 3.62 -7.55 -12.31
C GLN A 71 4.68 -6.43 -12.35
N GLN A 72 4.28 -5.16 -12.30
CA GLN A 72 5.20 -4.03 -12.27
C GLN A 72 5.78 -3.79 -10.89
N ILE A 73 4.97 -3.93 -9.83
CA ILE A 73 5.40 -3.63 -8.45
C ILE A 73 6.04 -4.82 -7.74
N LEU A 74 5.72 -6.05 -8.13
CA LEU A 74 6.17 -7.26 -7.44
C LEU A 74 7.69 -7.39 -7.36
N PRO A 75 8.48 -7.16 -8.44
CA PRO A 75 9.94 -7.23 -8.34
C PRO A 75 10.52 -6.21 -7.36
N LEU A 76 9.93 -5.00 -7.30
CA LEU A 76 10.36 -3.96 -6.38
C LEU A 76 10.03 -4.31 -4.93
N LEU A 77 8.86 -4.91 -4.69
CA LEU A 77 8.46 -5.37 -3.37
C LEU A 77 9.39 -6.48 -2.86
N ILE A 78 9.68 -7.48 -3.70
CA ILE A 78 10.61 -8.56 -3.37
C ILE A 78 11.99 -7.99 -3.01
N ALA A 79 12.57 -7.14 -3.86
CA ALA A 79 13.88 -6.54 -3.63
C ALA A 79 13.96 -5.78 -2.28
N LYS A 80 12.85 -5.16 -1.86
CA LYS A 80 12.80 -4.47 -0.55
C LYS A 80 12.66 -5.44 0.61
N GLN A 81 11.88 -6.51 0.46
CA GLN A 81 11.68 -7.52 1.50
C GLN A 81 12.90 -8.44 1.68
N THR A 82 13.71 -8.64 0.62
CA THR A 82 14.98 -9.40 0.67
C THR A 82 16.17 -8.55 1.09
N GLY A 83 16.01 -7.23 1.23
CA GLY A 83 17.07 -6.29 1.61
C GLY A 83 17.98 -5.85 0.47
N GLU A 84 17.69 -6.22 -0.77
CA GLU A 84 18.40 -5.72 -1.97
C GLU A 84 18.18 -4.21 -2.20
N ARG A 85 17.06 -3.67 -1.72
CA ARG A 85 16.75 -2.23 -1.73
C ARG A 85 16.25 -1.76 -0.36
N PRO A 86 16.57 -0.51 0.04
CA PRO A 86 16.08 0.04 1.29
C PRO A 86 14.56 0.26 1.24
N ILE A 87 13.94 0.10 2.41
CA ILE A 87 12.54 0.44 2.61
C ILE A 87 12.45 1.88 3.14
N ASN A 88 11.95 2.79 2.33
CA ASN A 88 11.86 4.21 2.66
C ASN A 88 10.62 4.51 3.51
N SER A 89 10.66 5.60 4.27
CA SER A 89 9.50 6.05 5.04
C SER A 89 8.42 6.60 4.12
N VAL A 90 7.18 6.24 4.40
CA VAL A 90 6.00 6.81 3.74
C VAL A 90 5.47 7.94 4.60
N SER A 91 5.27 9.12 4.00
CA SER A 91 4.68 10.27 4.70
C SER A 91 3.18 10.04 4.88
N MET A 92 2.79 9.61 6.08
CA MET A 92 1.39 9.40 6.44
C MET A 92 0.67 10.73 6.70
N ILE A 93 -0.56 10.80 6.23
CA ILE A 93 -1.53 11.86 6.47
C ILE A 93 -2.56 11.26 7.43
N HIS A 94 -2.81 11.94 8.55
CA HIS A 94 -3.86 11.55 9.49
C HIS A 94 -4.95 12.61 9.43
N GLY A 95 -6.21 12.16 9.36
CA GLY A 95 -7.40 13.02 9.40
C GLY A 95 -7.70 13.56 10.78
#